data_AF-A0A672FSC1-F1
#
_entry.id   AF-A0A672FSC1-F1
#
_cell.length_a   1.000
_cell.length_b   1.000
_cell.length_c   1.000
_cell.angle_alpha   90.00
_cell.angle_beta   90.00
_cell.angle_gamma   90.00
#
_symmetry.space_group_name_H-M   'P 1'
#
loop_
_entity.id
_entity.type
_entity.pdbx_description
1 polymer ?
#
loop_
_entity_poly.entity_id
_entity_poly.type
_entity_poly.pdbx_seq_one_letter_code
_entity_poly.pdbx_strand_id
1 'polypeptide(L)'
;MSYRDISNVPTTGASWQTGQGDKLNSSGVAASEKMAEMDAGRMRQHKAKIDSVAHSRGVDPALLAGIVSRESRAGNQLQNGWGDHGKAWGLMQVDVTPNGGRHTPRGGWDSEEHISQAADILVDSVKTIERKFPHWSKEEQLKGLFD
;
A
#
# COMPACT_ATOMS: atom_id res chain seq x y z
N MET A 1 -9.11 -14.43 8.76
CA MET A 1 -7.84 -14.76 8.06
C MET A 1 -6.89 -13.61 8.31
N SER A 2 -5.66 -13.89 8.73
CA SER A 2 -4.74 -12.83 9.13
C SER A 2 -3.51 -12.84 8.25
N TYR A 3 -3.33 -11.78 7.47
CA TYR A 3 -2.12 -11.49 6.69
C TYR A 3 -1.09 -10.88 7.63
N ARG A 4 -0.75 -11.66 8.66
CA ARG A 4 -0.03 -11.22 9.86
C ARG A 4 1.49 -11.30 9.72
N ASP A 5 1.95 -11.89 8.63
CA ASP A 5 3.37 -12.04 8.32
C ASP A 5 3.59 -11.90 6.81
N ILE A 6 4.20 -10.79 6.40
CA ILE A 6 4.59 -10.56 5.01
C ILE A 6 5.99 -11.10 4.68
N SER A 7 6.78 -11.55 5.66
CA SER A 7 8.19 -11.88 5.43
C SER A 7 8.40 -13.07 4.51
N ASN A 8 7.38 -13.91 4.35
CA ASN A 8 7.43 -15.12 3.53
C ASN A 8 6.88 -14.90 2.10
N VAL A 9 6.45 -13.68 1.75
CA VAL A 9 5.94 -13.37 0.41
C VAL A 9 7.13 -13.21 -0.55
N PRO A 10 7.27 -14.08 -1.58
CA PRO A 10 8.39 -14.00 -2.50
C PRO A 10 8.27 -12.77 -3.39
N THR A 11 9.24 -11.87 -3.31
CA THR A 11 9.28 -10.63 -4.11
C THR A 11 10.56 -10.52 -4.93
N THR A 12 10.45 -10.02 -6.15
CA THR A 12 11.59 -9.63 -6.98
C THR A 12 12.01 -8.18 -6.73
N GLY A 13 11.26 -7.44 -5.90
CA GLY A 13 11.51 -6.04 -5.58
C GLY A 13 11.17 -5.09 -6.73
N ALA A 14 11.76 -3.90 -6.70
CA ALA A 14 11.43 -2.82 -7.63
C ALA A 14 11.94 -3.09 -9.05
N SER A 15 11.15 -2.72 -10.05
CA SER A 15 11.63 -2.67 -11.43
C SER A 15 12.66 -1.55 -11.62
N TRP A 16 13.40 -1.58 -12.73
CA TRP A 16 14.32 -0.50 -13.10
C TRP A 16 13.60 0.84 -13.24
N GLN A 17 12.40 0.85 -13.82
CA GLN A 17 11.59 2.06 -13.96
C GLN A 17 11.18 2.63 -12.60
N THR A 18 10.78 1.78 -11.65
CA THR A 18 10.45 2.22 -10.29
C THR A 18 11.67 2.78 -9.58
N GLY A 19 12.83 2.10 -9.66
CA GLY A 19 14.08 2.59 -9.06
C GLY A 19 14.51 3.95 -9.62
N GLN A 20 14.41 4.16 -10.94
CA GLN A 20 14.72 5.45 -11.57
C GLN A 20 13.80 6.58 -11.11
N GLY A 21 12.53 6.29 -10.83
CA GLY A 21 11.58 7.27 -10.28
C GLY A 21 12.09 7.91 -8.98
N ASP A 22 12.84 7.16 -8.19
CA ASP A 22 13.48 7.59 -6.95
C ASP A 22 14.96 7.96 -7.11
N LYS A 23 15.43 8.10 -8.35
CA LYS A 23 16.83 8.39 -8.71
C LYS A 23 17.82 7.32 -8.22
N LEU A 24 17.36 6.08 -8.10
CA LEU A 24 18.22 4.94 -7.81
C LEU A 24 18.74 4.34 -9.13
N ASN A 25 20.05 4.07 -9.18
CA ASN A 25 20.70 3.36 -10.30
C ASN A 25 20.67 1.84 -10.08
N SER A 26 19.59 1.32 -9.52
CA SER A 26 19.46 -0.08 -9.14
C SER A 26 18.00 -0.54 -9.18
N SER A 27 17.80 -1.83 -9.40
CA SER A 27 16.51 -2.52 -9.31
C SER A 27 16.57 -3.63 -8.24
N GLY A 28 15.48 -4.36 -8.06
CA GLY A 28 15.40 -5.51 -7.18
C GLY A 28 15.03 -5.16 -5.74
N VAL A 29 15.22 -6.13 -4.85
CA VAL A 29 14.87 -6.01 -3.42
C VAL A 29 15.63 -4.86 -2.75
N ALA A 30 16.93 -4.73 -3.01
CA ALA A 30 17.75 -3.66 -2.44
C ALA A 30 17.26 -2.26 -2.83
N ALA A 31 16.75 -2.10 -4.06
CA ALA A 31 16.14 -0.84 -4.47
C ALA A 31 14.85 -0.58 -3.70
N SER A 32 13.97 -1.58 -3.54
CA SER A 32 12.76 -1.46 -2.70
C SER A 32 13.08 -1.07 -1.26
N GLU A 33 14.05 -1.72 -0.63
CA GLU A 33 14.49 -1.43 0.73
C GLU A 33 15.02 0.00 0.85
N LYS A 34 15.81 0.45 -0.13
CA LYS A 34 16.34 1.82 -0.15
C LYS A 34 15.24 2.87 -0.27
N MET A 35 14.24 2.63 -1.12
CA MET A 35 13.06 3.49 -1.27
C MET A 35 12.26 3.56 0.05
N ALA A 36 12.05 2.42 0.71
CA ALA A 36 11.39 2.36 2.01
C ALA A 36 12.18 3.11 3.10
N GLU A 37 13.52 2.99 3.10
CA GLU A 37 14.41 3.73 4.00
C GLU A 37 14.29 5.25 3.79
N MET A 38 14.24 5.72 2.54
CA MET A 38 14.06 7.14 2.21
C MET A 38 12.72 7.71 2.71
N ASP A 39 11.70 6.85 2.85
CA ASP A 39 10.38 7.23 3.35
C ASP A 39 10.24 7.09 4.86
N ALA A 40 11.13 6.34 5.52
CA ALA A 40 11.01 5.98 6.93
C ALA A 40 10.84 7.21 7.85
N GLY A 41 11.53 8.32 7.55
CA GLY A 41 11.41 9.57 8.31
C GLY A 41 9.99 10.14 8.29
N ARG A 42 9.34 10.18 7.12
CA ARG A 42 7.96 10.64 6.94
C ARG A 42 6.96 9.62 7.49
N MET A 43 7.20 8.34 7.23
CA MET A 43 6.36 7.23 7.68
C MET A 43 6.14 7.21 9.20
N ARG A 44 7.14 7.62 9.98
CA ARG A 44 7.02 7.73 11.45
C ARG A 44 5.86 8.61 11.91
N GLN A 45 5.50 9.63 11.14
CA GLN A 45 4.37 10.53 11.46
C GLN A 45 3.01 9.81 11.36
N HIS A 46 2.93 8.74 10.58
CA HIS A 46 1.71 7.97 10.35
C HIS A 46 1.71 6.63 11.10
N LYS A 47 2.83 6.23 11.70
CA LYS A 47 3.03 4.91 12.31
C LYS A 47 1.91 4.53 13.29
N ALA A 48 1.55 5.41 14.22
CA ALA A 48 0.51 5.09 15.21
C ALA A 48 -0.85 4.79 14.57
N LYS A 49 -1.24 5.56 13.55
CA LYS A 49 -2.50 5.37 12.79
C LYS A 49 -2.45 4.07 11.97
N ILE A 50 -1.33 3.82 11.29
CA ILE A 50 -1.10 2.59 10.51
C ILE A 50 -1.16 1.36 11.42
N ASP A 51 -0.45 1.37 12.54
CA ASP A 51 -0.44 0.27 13.51
C ASP A 51 -1.86 0.03 14.06
N SER A 52 -2.57 1.08 14.46
CA SER A 52 -3.96 0.98 14.96
C SER A 52 -4.87 0.26 13.96
N VAL A 53 -4.90 0.74 12.72
CA VAL A 53 -5.76 0.19 11.66
C VAL A 53 -5.36 -1.23 11.31
N ALA A 54 -4.07 -1.49 11.10
CA ALA A 54 -3.54 -2.81 10.75
C ALA A 54 -3.96 -3.87 11.79
N HIS A 55 -3.75 -3.58 13.08
CA HIS A 55 -4.16 -4.48 14.15
C HIS A 55 -5.67 -4.70 14.17
N SER A 56 -6.48 -3.65 13.99
CA SER A 56 -7.94 -3.76 13.98
C SER A 56 -8.48 -4.64 12.84
N ARG A 57 -7.71 -4.78 11.74
CA ARG A 57 -8.08 -5.57 10.55
C ARG A 57 -7.35 -6.91 10.44
N GLY A 58 -6.45 -7.22 11.37
CA GLY A 58 -5.66 -8.45 11.31
C GLY A 58 -4.68 -8.47 10.13
N VAL A 59 -4.18 -7.31 9.73
CA VAL A 59 -3.18 -7.13 8.68
C VAL A 59 -1.85 -6.75 9.33
N ASP A 60 -0.74 -7.17 8.73
CA ASP A 60 0.61 -6.75 9.14
C ASP A 60 0.78 -5.23 8.94
N PRO A 61 1.15 -4.45 9.97
CA PRO A 61 1.43 -3.02 9.82
C PRO A 61 2.49 -2.72 8.75
N ALA A 62 3.46 -3.61 8.55
CA ALA A 62 4.49 -3.46 7.51
C ALA A 62 3.90 -3.53 6.10
N LEU A 63 2.80 -4.27 5.89
CA LEU A 63 2.10 -4.29 4.61
C LEU A 63 1.50 -2.93 4.30
N LEU A 64 0.76 -2.35 5.27
CA LEU A 64 0.14 -1.04 5.09
C LEU A 64 1.20 0.05 4.91
N ALA A 65 2.29 0.01 5.69
CA ALA A 65 3.41 0.93 5.52
C ALA A 65 4.07 0.80 4.14
N GLY A 66 4.25 -0.42 3.64
CA GLY A 66 4.76 -0.69 2.29
C GLY A 66 3.86 -0.08 1.21
N ILE A 67 2.54 -0.25 1.32
CA ILE A 67 1.55 0.37 0.41
C ILE A 67 1.66 1.89 0.48
N VAL A 68 1.67 2.49 1.67
CA VAL A 68 1.80 3.95 1.82
C VAL A 68 3.10 4.49 1.20
N SER A 69 4.21 3.77 1.35
CA SER A 69 5.48 4.12 0.72
C SER A 69 5.36 4.07 -0.80
N ARG A 70 4.80 2.99 -1.36
CA ARG A 70 4.63 2.83 -2.80
C ARG A 70 3.68 3.86 -3.41
N GLU A 71 2.53 4.09 -2.78
CA GLU A 71 1.44 4.87 -3.35
C GLU A 71 1.66 6.38 -3.26
N SER A 72 2.30 6.86 -2.20
CA SER A 72 2.40 8.31 -1.96
C SER A 72 3.76 8.78 -1.46
N ARG A 73 4.73 7.88 -1.27
CA ARG A 73 6.01 8.16 -0.59
C ARG A 73 5.80 8.75 0.80
N ALA A 74 4.85 8.15 1.54
CA ALA A 74 4.34 8.68 2.80
C ALA A 74 3.86 10.15 2.67
N GLY A 75 3.08 10.42 1.63
CA GLY A 75 2.49 11.73 1.36
C GLY A 75 3.36 12.70 0.56
N ASN A 76 4.65 12.42 0.34
CA ASN A 76 5.58 13.35 -0.30
C ASN A 76 5.27 13.63 -1.79
N GLN A 77 4.57 12.72 -2.47
CA GLN A 77 4.15 12.91 -3.86
C GLN A 77 2.75 13.52 -4.01
N LEU A 78 2.05 13.78 -2.90
CA LEU A 78 0.66 14.26 -2.93
C LEU A 78 0.59 15.80 -3.00
N GLN A 79 -0.46 16.28 -3.66
CA GLN A 79 -0.84 17.69 -3.66
C GLN A 79 -2.16 17.84 -2.90
N ASN A 80 -2.09 18.35 -1.66
CA ASN A 80 -3.25 18.45 -0.76
C ASN A 80 -4.01 17.12 -0.60
N GLY A 81 -3.27 16.00 -0.54
CA GLY A 81 -3.85 14.67 -0.43
C GLY A 81 -4.21 13.99 -1.75
N TRP A 82 -4.19 14.72 -2.87
CA TRP A 82 -4.48 14.17 -4.19
C TRP A 82 -3.22 13.69 -4.90
N GLY A 83 -3.32 12.52 -5.52
CA GLY A 83 -2.35 12.01 -6.49
C GLY A 83 -3.04 11.57 -7.78
N ASP A 84 -2.29 10.91 -8.67
CA ASP A 84 -2.71 10.53 -10.03
C ASP A 84 -3.56 11.59 -10.75
N HIS A 85 -3.06 12.83 -10.81
CA HIS A 85 -3.77 13.93 -11.47
C HIS A 85 -5.18 14.21 -10.92
N GLY A 86 -5.40 13.99 -9.62
CA GLY A 86 -6.69 14.22 -8.95
C GLY A 86 -7.63 13.02 -8.97
N LYS A 87 -7.13 11.83 -9.35
CA LYS A 87 -7.93 10.60 -9.45
C LYS A 87 -7.85 9.72 -8.21
N ALA A 88 -6.86 9.93 -7.36
CA ALA A 88 -6.65 9.11 -6.17
C ALA A 88 -6.44 9.98 -4.92
N TRP A 89 -7.00 9.51 -3.81
CA TRP A 89 -7.04 10.23 -2.54
C TRP A 89 -6.18 9.57 -1.46
N GLY A 90 -5.43 10.39 -0.74
CA GLY A 90 -4.77 10.06 0.52
C GLY A 90 -3.56 9.15 0.45
N LEU A 91 -3.02 8.82 1.63
CA LEU A 91 -1.74 8.11 1.80
C LEU A 91 -1.63 6.78 1.03
N MET A 92 -2.75 6.08 0.90
CA MET A 92 -2.89 4.79 0.21
C MET A 92 -3.62 4.91 -1.15
N GLN A 93 -3.78 6.11 -1.69
CA GLN A 93 -4.28 6.39 -3.04
C GLN A 93 -5.57 5.64 -3.41
N VAL A 94 -6.64 5.86 -2.64
CA VAL A 94 -7.97 5.33 -2.95
C VAL A 94 -8.47 5.94 -4.25
N ASP A 95 -8.69 5.12 -5.28
CA ASP A 95 -9.18 5.54 -6.60
C ASP A 95 -10.65 5.95 -6.54
N VAL A 96 -10.90 7.23 -6.85
CA VAL A 96 -12.24 7.85 -6.81
C VAL A 96 -12.89 7.95 -8.19
N THR A 97 -12.22 7.45 -9.24
CA THR A 97 -12.70 7.61 -10.61
C THR A 97 -13.91 6.73 -10.90
N PRO A 98 -14.87 7.20 -11.71
CA PRO A 98 -16.04 6.41 -12.11
C PRO A 98 -15.73 5.15 -12.91
N ASN A 99 -14.56 5.10 -13.58
CA ASN A 99 -14.14 4.01 -14.44
C ASN A 99 -13.09 3.10 -13.79
N GLY A 100 -12.68 3.41 -12.56
CA GLY A 100 -11.71 2.64 -11.79
C GLY A 100 -12.34 2.09 -10.50
N GLY A 101 -11.78 2.46 -9.34
CA GLY A 101 -12.22 2.00 -8.02
C GLY A 101 -13.61 2.48 -7.59
N ARG A 102 -14.09 3.61 -8.12
CA ARG A 102 -15.43 4.19 -7.84
C ARG A 102 -15.71 4.41 -6.35
N HIS A 103 -14.67 4.62 -5.55
CA HIS A 103 -14.81 4.85 -4.12
C HIS A 103 -15.08 6.33 -3.83
N THR A 104 -15.94 6.61 -2.85
CA THR A 104 -16.03 7.95 -2.26
C THR A 104 -14.95 8.06 -1.17
N PRO A 105 -14.06 9.07 -1.22
CA PRO A 105 -13.01 9.23 -0.22
C PRO A 105 -13.61 9.55 1.15
N ARG A 106 -13.01 8.99 2.22
CA ARG A 106 -13.44 9.19 3.61
C ARG A 106 -12.31 9.79 4.43
N GLY A 107 -12.66 10.68 5.35
CA GLY A 107 -11.71 11.37 6.22
C GLY A 107 -10.70 12.29 5.50
N GLY A 108 -9.78 12.84 6.29
CA GLY A 108 -8.62 13.58 5.78
C GLY A 108 -7.62 12.65 5.09
N TRP A 109 -6.83 13.18 4.15
CA TRP A 109 -5.92 12.40 3.28
C TRP A 109 -4.89 11.55 4.04
N ASP A 110 -4.52 11.95 5.25
CA ASP A 110 -3.60 11.24 6.14
C ASP A 110 -4.30 10.68 7.40
N SER A 111 -5.63 10.77 7.48
CA SER A 111 -6.39 10.41 8.68
C SER A 111 -6.46 8.90 8.91
N GLU A 112 -6.76 8.51 10.15
CA GLU A 112 -7.01 7.10 10.48
C GLU A 112 -8.26 6.55 9.76
N GLU A 113 -9.25 7.39 9.51
CA GLU A 113 -10.44 7.03 8.73
C GLU A 113 -10.08 6.69 7.26
N HIS A 114 -9.20 7.48 6.64
CA HIS A 114 -8.69 7.20 5.29
C HIS A 114 -7.92 5.88 5.25
N ILE A 115 -6.99 5.67 6.19
CA ILE A 115 -6.21 4.43 6.28
C ILE A 115 -7.15 3.23 6.53
N SER A 116 -8.18 3.40 7.35
CA SER A 116 -9.21 2.38 7.59
C SER A 116 -9.97 2.02 6.32
N GLN A 117 -10.41 3.00 5.54
CA GLN A 117 -11.08 2.77 4.26
C GLN A 117 -10.20 1.98 3.30
N ALA A 118 -8.95 2.39 3.13
CA ALA A 118 -8.01 1.72 2.23
C ALA A 118 -7.71 0.29 2.70
N ALA A 119 -7.58 0.07 4.01
CA ALA A 119 -7.42 -1.27 4.57
C ALA A 119 -8.64 -2.17 4.35
N ASP A 120 -9.86 -1.63 4.44
CA ASP A 120 -11.09 -2.37 4.14
C ASP A 120 -11.13 -2.82 2.67
N ILE A 121 -10.77 -1.91 1.74
CA ILE A 121 -10.66 -2.23 0.30
C ILE A 121 -9.61 -3.32 0.06
N LEU A 122 -8.45 -3.22 0.71
CA LEU A 122 -7.40 -4.24 0.62
C LEU A 122 -7.94 -5.60 1.07
N VAL A 123 -8.55 -5.68 2.25
CA VAL A 123 -9.10 -6.92 2.81
C VAL A 123 -10.15 -7.54 1.88
N ASP A 124 -11.00 -6.74 1.23
CA ASP A 124 -12.02 -7.25 0.30
C ASP A 124 -11.42 -7.72 -1.03
N SER A 125 -10.40 -7.04 -1.54
CA SER A 125 -9.62 -7.49 -2.70
C SER A 125 -8.94 -8.83 -2.42
N VAL A 126 -8.37 -8.97 -1.22
CA VAL A 126 -7.74 -10.22 -0.78
C VAL A 126 -8.75 -11.38 -0.77
N LYS A 127 -9.93 -11.21 -0.17
CA LYS A 127 -11.00 -12.23 -0.19
C LYS A 127 -11.44 -12.58 -1.61
N THR A 128 -11.36 -11.62 -2.54
CA THR A 128 -11.68 -11.85 -3.94
C THR A 128 -10.63 -12.73 -4.61
N ILE A 129 -9.34 -12.48 -4.37
CA ILE A 129 -8.25 -13.34 -4.85
C ILE A 129 -8.31 -14.73 -4.23
N GLU A 130 -8.56 -14.84 -2.92
CA GLU A 130 -8.74 -16.14 -2.24
C GLU A 130 -9.82 -17.00 -2.90
N ARG A 131 -10.95 -16.39 -3.28
CA ARG A 131 -12.06 -17.07 -3.94
C ARG A 131 -11.74 -17.43 -5.40
N LYS A 132 -11.00 -16.58 -6.10
CA LYS A 132 -10.62 -16.79 -7.50
C LYS A 132 -9.51 -17.84 -7.65
N PHE A 133 -8.59 -17.89 -6.69
CA PHE A 133 -7.42 -18.78 -6.68
C PHE A 133 -7.32 -19.52 -5.34
N PRO A 134 -8.26 -20.41 -5.03
CA PRO A 134 -8.32 -21.10 -3.73
C PRO A 134 -7.16 -22.09 -3.51
N HIS A 135 -6.46 -22.49 -4.58
CA HIS A 135 -5.33 -23.40 -4.53
C HIS A 135 -3.97 -22.71 -4.34
N TRP A 136 -3.93 -21.38 -4.44
CA TRP A 136 -2.72 -20.60 -4.15
C TRP A 136 -2.47 -20.54 -2.65
N SER A 137 -1.19 -20.51 -2.27
CA SER A 137 -0.76 -20.15 -0.92
C SER A 137 -1.20 -18.74 -0.54
N LYS A 138 -1.18 -18.40 0.75
CA LYS A 138 -1.57 -17.06 1.21
C LYS A 138 -0.63 -15.98 0.67
N GLU A 139 0.64 -16.34 0.53
CA GLU A 139 1.70 -15.51 0.00
C GLU A 139 1.50 -15.24 -1.50
N GLU A 140 1.13 -16.26 -2.28
CA GLU A 140 0.77 -16.10 -3.70
C GLU A 140 -0.51 -15.27 -3.86
N GLN A 141 -1.51 -15.48 -3.00
CA GLN A 141 -2.75 -14.68 -2.99
C GLN A 141 -2.46 -13.21 -2.67
N LEU A 142 -1.59 -12.96 -1.68
CA LEU A 142 -1.19 -11.61 -1.32
C LEU A 142 -0.37 -10.95 -2.44
N LYS A 143 0.54 -11.69 -3.08
CA LYS A 143 1.34 -11.21 -4.20
C LYS A 143 0.47 -10.88 -5.43
N GLY A 144 -0.48 -11.75 -5.76
CA GLY A 144 -1.40 -11.54 -6.90
C GLY A 144 -2.36 -10.36 -6.76
N LEU A 145 -2.34 -9.64 -5.64
CA LEU A 145 -3.02 -8.34 -5.51
C LEU A 145 -2.22 -7.20 -6.14
N PHE A 146 -0.90 -7.36 -6.25
CA PHE A 146 0.03 -6.31 -6.65
C PHE A 146 0.71 -6.57 -8.00
N ASP A 147 0.53 -7.78 -8.57
CA ASP A 147 0.98 -8.21 -9.90
C ASP A 147 -0.15 -8.10 -10.94
#